data_AF-A0A2E0X3U6-F1
#
_entry.id   AF-A0A2E0X3U6-F1
#
_cell.length_a   1.000
_cell.length_b   1.000
_cell.length_c   1.000
_cell.angle_alpha   90.00
_cell.angle_beta   90.00
_cell.angle_gamma   90.00
#
_symmetry.space_group_name_H-M   'P 1'
#
loop_
_entity.id
_entity.type
_entity.pdbx_description
1 polymer ?
#
loop_
_entity_poly.entity_id
_entity_poly.type
_entity_poly.pdbx_seq_one_letter_code
_entity_poly.pdbx_strand_id
1 'polypeptide(L)'
;MAHCWLGIVTLFATAGGAAELTLQQPSALLIVVDEAPQATDEAAPPANDDFNLGPITDANGAADVEHDSSEPQSAEPELVDEHSGAAEAAIPLMEAAEPDAQAGSETETSDEDATDEQPAATQSDDSAPAAVPPPPAVLVRRSPLHRLVQSVLDEYYRAPLNTRDDSPWSVLHWSIAYGVDAKVAVGRPNGQQVTAIGWLCCNYPAAGKQMIDVRNGKWDLEIAPGRQGHDAQFLSMLAQSRVNRNYLLRVGGQEETVEQLIEYEKRTCRRGQELTFKLTALSHYEGTEAKWKNARGESWSVTNLLEEELAAPVGRYEATCGGLHRLFAINYAVDRRLREGLPIDGPYRAAQRKTQQYQQRAFRLQNRDGSFSTAWLDNAENRGDDTRRLTTSGHVLEWLVFSLPEEQLDDPRLLRGVQYIAQLLKGRSQEDWHPGAMGHALHALSIYEQRTLGVEPGQRSLRLAKGDTQTQQE
;
A
#
# COMPACT_ATOMS: atom_id res chain seq x y z
N MET A 1 -2.02 -33.79 -49.06
CA MET A 1 -2.96 -33.64 -50.20
C MET A 1 -3.77 -32.39 -49.87
N ALA A 2 -3.66 -31.32 -50.66
CA ALA A 2 -4.61 -30.94 -51.73
C ALA A 2 -6.04 -30.72 -51.17
N HIS A 3 -6.72 -29.59 -51.40
CA HIS A 3 -6.72 -28.75 -52.62
C HIS A 3 -6.77 -27.22 -52.40
N CYS A 4 -6.49 -26.50 -53.51
CA CYS A 4 -6.98 -25.20 -53.99
C CYS A 4 -7.97 -24.40 -53.10
N TRP A 5 -7.90 -23.06 -53.06
CA TRP A 5 -8.15 -22.20 -54.24
C TRP A 5 -7.18 -21.01 -54.44
N LEU A 6 -7.24 -20.46 -55.65
CA LEU A 6 -6.36 -19.40 -56.16
C LEU A 6 -7.13 -18.09 -56.39
N GLY A 7 -6.47 -16.95 -56.24
CA GLY A 7 -6.97 -15.63 -56.64
C GLY A 7 -5.84 -14.77 -57.19
N ILE A 8 -5.76 -14.64 -58.52
CA ILE A 8 -4.71 -13.87 -59.20
C ILE A 8 -5.26 -12.50 -59.63
N VAL A 9 -4.49 -11.44 -59.38
CA VAL A 9 -4.53 -10.20 -60.18
C VAL A 9 -3.09 -9.84 -60.56
N THR A 10 -2.89 -9.42 -61.82
CA THR A 10 -1.57 -9.34 -62.48
C THR A 10 -0.87 -8.00 -62.24
N LEU A 11 0.46 -8.00 -62.26
CA LEU A 11 1.26 -6.77 -62.29
C LEU A 11 1.05 -5.96 -63.58
N PHE A 12 1.13 -4.63 -63.46
CA PHE A 12 1.75 -3.78 -64.47
C PHE A 12 2.84 -2.94 -63.78
N ALA A 13 3.97 -2.75 -64.45
CA ALA A 13 5.09 -1.96 -63.95
C ALA A 13 5.61 -1.03 -65.04
N THR A 14 5.74 0.26 -64.74
CA THR A 14 6.51 1.21 -65.55
C THR A 14 7.12 2.31 -64.67
N ALA A 15 8.43 2.50 -64.84
CA ALA A 15 9.23 3.71 -64.66
C ALA A 15 8.88 4.72 -63.54
N GLY A 16 9.71 4.70 -62.49
CA GLY A 16 10.68 5.79 -62.28
C GLY A 16 10.20 7.09 -61.63
N GLY A 17 10.55 7.27 -60.35
CA GLY A 17 10.50 8.56 -59.65
C GLY A 17 11.11 8.44 -58.26
N ALA A 18 12.31 8.98 -58.05
CA ALA A 18 12.96 8.97 -56.74
C ALA A 18 12.55 10.21 -55.93
N ALA A 19 11.90 9.99 -54.79
CA ALA A 19 11.65 10.99 -53.76
C ALA A 19 11.63 10.30 -52.40
N GLU A 20 12.56 10.65 -51.51
CA GLU A 20 12.58 10.13 -50.14
C GLU A 20 11.45 10.81 -49.33
N LEU A 21 10.55 9.99 -48.80
CA LEU A 21 9.43 10.44 -47.97
C LEU A 21 9.32 9.49 -46.77
N THR A 22 10.02 9.85 -45.69
CA THR A 22 10.23 9.01 -44.51
C THR A 22 8.96 8.86 -43.66
N LEU A 23 8.03 8.02 -44.12
CA LEU A 23 6.81 7.67 -43.41
C LEU A 23 7.10 6.71 -42.25
N GLN A 24 7.20 7.28 -41.04
CA GLN A 24 7.50 6.56 -39.81
C GLN A 24 6.30 5.72 -39.33
N GLN A 25 6.23 4.47 -39.79
CA GLN A 25 5.25 3.48 -39.34
C GLN A 25 5.53 3.03 -37.89
N PRO A 26 4.53 2.91 -37.01
CA PRO A 26 4.69 2.31 -35.69
C PRO A 26 4.74 0.78 -35.80
N SER A 27 5.79 0.16 -35.25
CA SER A 27 5.97 -1.30 -35.26
C SER A 27 4.99 -2.01 -34.31
N ALA A 28 3.79 -2.32 -34.79
CA ALA A 28 2.87 -3.23 -34.12
C ALA A 28 3.39 -4.68 -34.21
N LEU A 29 4.05 -5.16 -33.14
CA LEU A 29 4.51 -6.53 -33.06
C LEU A 29 3.31 -7.47 -32.83
N LEU A 30 2.94 -8.25 -33.85
CA LEU A 30 1.96 -9.32 -33.68
C LEU A 30 2.51 -10.38 -32.71
N ILE A 31 1.92 -10.47 -31.53
CA ILE A 31 2.03 -11.65 -30.68
C ILE A 31 1.06 -12.69 -31.24
N VAL A 32 1.60 -13.78 -31.79
CA VAL A 32 0.81 -14.99 -32.07
C VAL A 32 0.44 -15.60 -30.72
N VAL A 33 -0.85 -15.65 -30.42
CA VAL A 33 -1.38 -16.32 -29.24
C VAL A 33 -1.58 -17.79 -29.61
N ASP A 34 -0.72 -18.66 -29.08
CA ASP A 34 -0.90 -20.11 -29.15
C ASP A 34 -1.84 -20.57 -28.01
N GLU A 35 -2.61 -21.64 -28.21
CA GLU A 35 -3.59 -22.08 -27.21
C GLU A 35 -2.94 -22.63 -25.94
N ALA A 36 -3.51 -22.25 -24.78
CA ALA A 36 -3.03 -22.76 -23.49
C ALA A 36 -3.35 -24.26 -23.35
N PRO A 37 -2.39 -25.10 -22.93
CA PRO A 37 -2.63 -26.53 -22.76
C PRO A 37 -3.62 -26.79 -21.62
N GLN A 38 -4.56 -27.71 -21.86
CA GLN A 38 -5.49 -28.17 -20.82
C GLN A 38 -4.71 -28.90 -19.72
N ALA A 39 -4.96 -28.54 -18.46
CA ALA A 39 -4.35 -29.20 -17.32
C ALA A 39 -4.96 -30.60 -17.11
N THR A 40 -4.11 -31.61 -16.95
CA THR A 40 -4.50 -32.95 -16.53
C THR A 40 -4.45 -33.06 -15.00
N ASP A 41 -5.48 -33.65 -14.39
CA ASP A 41 -5.49 -33.94 -12.95
C ASP A 41 -4.34 -34.87 -12.55
N GLU A 42 -3.45 -34.38 -11.68
CA GLU A 42 -2.59 -35.21 -10.84
C GLU A 42 -2.43 -34.52 -9.47
N ALA A 43 -2.61 -35.29 -8.39
CA ALA A 43 -2.92 -34.71 -7.08
C ALA A 43 -1.71 -34.10 -6.35
N ALA A 44 -1.84 -32.85 -5.92
CA ALA A 44 -0.86 -32.19 -5.06
C ALA A 44 -1.03 -32.59 -3.57
N PRO A 45 0.07 -32.68 -2.79
CA PRO A 45 0.01 -32.86 -1.35
C PRO A 45 -0.48 -31.58 -0.62
N PRO A 46 -1.01 -31.68 0.61
CA PRO A 46 -1.51 -30.52 1.34
C PRO A 46 -0.40 -29.58 1.80
N ALA A 47 -0.68 -28.27 1.75
CA ALA A 47 0.11 -27.24 2.42
C ALA A 47 -0.38 -27.04 3.86
N ASN A 48 0.54 -26.74 4.79
CA ASN A 48 0.23 -26.52 6.20
C ASN A 48 -0.05 -25.02 6.47
N ASP A 49 -1.24 -24.55 6.08
CA ASP A 49 -1.70 -23.16 6.33
C ASP A 49 -2.14 -22.94 7.80
N ASP A 50 -1.23 -23.10 8.75
CA ASP A 50 -1.52 -23.00 10.19
C ASP A 50 -1.40 -21.56 10.74
N PHE A 51 -1.94 -20.59 9.99
CA PHE A 51 -2.11 -19.18 10.40
C PHE A 51 -3.50 -18.66 10.04
N ASN A 52 -4.49 -19.06 10.84
CA ASN A 52 -5.88 -18.68 10.69
C ASN A 52 -6.13 -17.17 10.95
N LEU A 53 -5.98 -16.34 9.91
CA LEU A 53 -6.57 -14.99 9.86
C LEU A 53 -8.07 -15.10 9.49
N GLY A 54 -8.86 -15.60 10.43
CA GLY A 54 -10.30 -15.78 10.27
C GLY A 54 -11.03 -14.43 10.10
N PRO A 55 -12.10 -14.36 9.30
CA PRO A 55 -12.89 -13.15 9.15
C PRO A 55 -13.65 -12.84 10.45
N ILE A 56 -13.58 -11.59 10.89
CA ILE A 56 -14.43 -11.10 11.99
C ILE A 56 -15.85 -10.94 11.44
N THR A 57 -16.76 -11.79 11.89
CA THR A 57 -18.20 -11.68 11.61
C THR A 57 -18.90 -10.88 12.70
N ASP A 58 -19.77 -9.95 12.30
CA ASP A 58 -20.52 -9.06 13.22
C ASP A 58 -21.35 -9.83 14.25
N ALA A 59 -21.20 -9.48 15.53
CA ALA A 59 -21.95 -10.09 16.62
C ALA A 59 -23.35 -9.46 16.78
N ASN A 60 -24.38 -10.10 16.23
CA ASN A 60 -25.78 -9.88 16.61
C ASN A 60 -26.69 -11.05 16.19
N GLY A 61 -27.13 -11.85 17.17
CA GLY A 61 -28.09 -12.93 16.95
C GLY A 61 -27.97 -14.04 18.00
N ALA A 62 -28.95 -14.15 18.88
CA ALA A 62 -29.03 -15.24 19.86
C ALA A 62 -29.90 -16.39 19.34
N ALA A 63 -29.40 -17.62 19.47
CA ALA A 63 -30.16 -18.86 19.37
C ALA A 63 -29.39 -19.98 20.08
N ASP A 64 -30.10 -20.82 20.84
CA ASP A 64 -29.54 -22.02 21.47
C ASP A 64 -29.28 -23.14 20.45
N VAL A 65 -28.44 -24.13 20.81
CA VAL A 65 -28.79 -25.58 20.81
C VAL A 65 -27.61 -26.44 21.30
N GLU A 66 -27.88 -27.10 22.44
CA GLU A 66 -27.43 -28.43 22.91
C GLU A 66 -25.95 -28.87 22.93
N HIS A 67 -25.75 -30.01 23.60
CA HIS A 67 -24.51 -30.52 24.19
C HIS A 67 -24.31 -31.95 23.66
N ASP A 68 -23.09 -32.33 23.26
CA ASP A 68 -22.67 -33.74 23.28
C ASP A 68 -21.15 -33.88 23.51
N SER A 69 -20.67 -35.11 23.67
CA SER A 69 -19.79 -35.44 24.79
C SER A 69 -18.63 -36.36 24.40
N SER A 70 -17.38 -36.00 24.71
CA SER A 70 -16.24 -36.94 24.76
C SER A 70 -15.06 -36.38 25.57
N GLU A 71 -14.78 -37.00 26.72
CA GLU A 71 -13.58 -36.84 27.54
C GLU A 71 -12.47 -37.86 27.12
N PRO A 72 -11.22 -37.88 27.68
CA PRO A 72 -10.78 -37.30 28.96
C PRO A 72 -9.42 -36.56 29.05
N GLN A 73 -9.43 -35.51 29.88
CA GLN A 73 -8.51 -35.17 30.98
C GLN A 73 -7.03 -35.60 30.99
N SER A 74 -6.15 -34.64 31.35
CA SER A 74 -4.96 -34.89 32.17
C SER A 74 -4.57 -33.69 33.07
N ALA A 75 -5.04 -33.69 34.32
CA ALA A 75 -4.53 -33.06 35.54
C ALA A 75 -3.82 -31.66 35.52
N GLU A 76 -4.44 -30.70 36.23
CA GLU A 76 -3.77 -29.69 37.06
C GLU A 76 -4.21 -29.86 38.54
N PRO A 77 -3.43 -29.38 39.54
CA PRO A 77 -3.78 -29.50 40.97
C PRO A 77 -4.64 -28.35 41.51
N GLU A 78 -5.31 -28.62 42.64
CA GLU A 78 -6.33 -27.76 43.27
C GLU A 78 -5.80 -26.45 43.91
N LEU A 79 -6.66 -25.43 43.93
CA LEU A 79 -6.70 -24.41 45.00
C LEU A 79 -8.16 -24.19 45.46
N VAL A 80 -8.32 -23.60 46.65
CA VAL A 80 -9.48 -23.81 47.53
C VAL A 80 -10.58 -22.75 47.38
N ASP A 81 -11.84 -23.16 47.57
CA ASP A 81 -13.06 -22.33 47.60
C ASP A 81 -13.18 -21.49 48.90
N GLU A 82 -13.67 -20.25 48.78
CA GLU A 82 -14.42 -19.60 49.86
C GLU A 82 -15.45 -18.57 49.30
N HIS A 83 -16.70 -18.67 49.75
CA HIS A 83 -17.84 -17.86 49.30
C HIS A 83 -17.86 -16.44 49.91
N SER A 84 -18.48 -15.45 49.22
CA SER A 84 -19.59 -14.63 49.74
C SER A 84 -19.97 -13.41 48.86
N GLY A 85 -21.27 -13.12 48.77
CA GLY A 85 -21.78 -11.74 48.73
C GLY A 85 -22.16 -11.17 47.36
N ALA A 86 -23.41 -10.69 47.24
CA ALA A 86 -23.92 -9.95 46.09
C ALA A 86 -24.35 -8.53 46.48
N ALA A 87 -24.27 -7.57 45.54
CA ALA A 87 -25.19 -6.42 45.42
C ALA A 87 -24.91 -5.61 44.13
N GLU A 88 -25.95 -4.99 43.58
CA GLU A 88 -25.86 -3.97 42.54
C GLU A 88 -25.45 -2.61 43.12
N ALA A 89 -24.79 -1.77 42.33
CA ALA A 89 -24.74 -0.32 42.56
C ALA A 89 -24.60 0.43 41.22
N ALA A 90 -25.48 1.41 40.97
CA ALA A 90 -25.46 2.23 39.77
C ALA A 90 -24.56 3.47 39.92
N ILE A 91 -24.06 4.01 38.80
CA ILE A 91 -23.33 5.29 38.75
C ILE A 91 -24.21 6.32 38.01
N PRO A 92 -24.59 7.45 38.62
CA PRO A 92 -25.45 8.46 38.01
C PRO A 92 -24.69 9.49 37.18
N LEU A 93 -25.39 10.10 36.21
CA LEU A 93 -24.99 11.35 35.55
C LEU A 93 -25.04 12.54 36.53
N MET A 94 -24.24 13.58 36.25
CA MET A 94 -24.62 14.97 36.51
C MET A 94 -24.21 15.87 35.34
N GLU A 95 -24.96 16.96 35.15
CA GLU A 95 -24.95 17.81 33.95
C GLU A 95 -24.40 19.23 34.25
N ALA A 96 -24.31 20.08 33.22
CA ALA A 96 -23.59 21.35 33.25
C ALA A 96 -24.35 22.53 33.89
N ALA A 97 -23.61 23.59 34.27
CA ALA A 97 -24.14 24.94 34.49
C ALA A 97 -23.07 26.05 34.32
N GLU A 98 -23.37 27.02 33.47
CA GLU A 98 -22.96 28.44 33.53
C GLU A 98 -24.27 29.27 33.72
N PRO A 99 -24.30 30.62 33.87
CA PRO A 99 -23.23 31.63 33.87
C PRO A 99 -23.33 32.63 35.07
N ASP A 100 -22.60 33.76 35.06
CA ASP A 100 -23.13 35.13 34.81
C ASP A 100 -22.01 36.20 34.91
N ALA A 101 -22.29 37.49 34.62
CA ALA A 101 -21.30 38.55 34.36
C ALA A 101 -21.48 39.85 35.18
N GLN A 102 -20.43 40.71 35.22
CA GLN A 102 -20.42 42.18 35.45
C GLN A 102 -18.95 42.70 35.58
N ALA A 103 -18.61 44.01 35.54
CA ALA A 103 -19.02 45.15 34.70
C ALA A 103 -18.16 46.41 35.06
N GLY A 104 -17.88 47.30 34.10
CA GLY A 104 -17.24 48.62 34.28
C GLY A 104 -16.13 48.90 33.23
N SER A 105 -16.07 50.01 32.46
CA SER A 105 -16.26 51.47 32.76
C SER A 105 -15.05 52.04 33.54
N GLU A 106 -14.34 53.14 33.19
CA GLU A 106 -14.25 54.07 32.03
C GLU A 106 -12.94 54.93 32.22
N THR A 107 -12.46 55.91 31.42
CA THR A 107 -12.90 56.71 30.25
C THR A 107 -11.65 57.25 29.48
N GLU A 108 -11.80 57.80 28.25
CA GLU A 108 -11.13 59.00 27.62
C GLU A 108 -9.57 59.20 27.68
N THR A 109 -8.83 59.86 26.76
CA THR A 109 -9.01 60.63 25.48
C THR A 109 -7.63 60.60 24.75
N SER A 110 -7.29 61.17 23.58
CA SER A 110 -7.89 62.03 22.52
C SER A 110 -7.31 61.55 21.16
N ASP A 111 -7.66 61.97 19.93
CA ASP A 111 -7.89 63.28 19.26
C ASP A 111 -6.62 64.19 19.20
N GLU A 112 -6.25 64.81 18.07
CA GLU A 112 -6.94 64.94 16.78
C GLU A 112 -6.02 65.28 15.56
N ASP A 113 -6.63 65.27 14.37
CA ASP A 113 -6.38 66.12 13.18
C ASP A 113 -5.65 65.57 11.93
N ALA A 114 -6.05 66.11 10.78
CA ALA A 114 -5.62 65.83 9.40
C ALA A 114 -4.77 67.04 8.86
N THR A 115 -4.56 67.37 7.58
CA THR A 115 -5.14 66.97 6.27
C THR A 115 -4.14 67.26 5.12
N ASP A 116 -4.54 66.94 3.89
CA ASP A 116 -4.27 67.65 2.62
C ASP A 116 -3.27 67.05 1.60
N GLU A 117 -3.42 67.42 0.33
CA GLU A 117 -3.12 66.59 -0.84
C GLU A 117 -1.89 66.99 -1.71
N GLN A 118 -1.09 65.96 -2.09
CA GLN A 118 -0.62 65.72 -3.50
C GLN A 118 0.42 66.72 -4.12
N PRO A 119 1.16 66.41 -5.23
CA PRO A 119 1.38 65.16 -5.97
C PRO A 119 2.86 64.68 -6.11
N ALA A 120 2.98 63.42 -6.60
CA ALA A 120 3.99 62.90 -7.53
C ALA A 120 5.50 62.83 -7.14
N ALA A 121 5.97 61.58 -6.99
CA ALA A 121 7.22 61.13 -7.58
C ALA A 121 7.14 59.62 -7.91
N THR A 122 7.16 59.25 -9.19
CA THR A 122 7.17 57.84 -9.60
C THR A 122 8.58 57.26 -9.45
N GLN A 123 8.77 56.26 -8.58
CA GLN A 123 9.97 55.43 -8.57
C GLN A 123 9.58 53.96 -8.74
N SER A 124 10.15 53.32 -9.74
CA SER A 124 9.90 51.94 -10.12
C SER A 124 10.96 51.02 -9.52
N ASP A 125 10.71 50.49 -8.33
CA ASP A 125 11.50 49.37 -7.81
C ASP A 125 11.10 48.08 -8.53
N ASP A 126 11.84 47.77 -9.61
CA ASP A 126 11.77 46.49 -10.33
C ASP A 126 12.44 45.36 -9.50
N SER A 127 11.87 45.11 -8.32
CA SER A 127 12.27 44.02 -7.44
C SER A 127 11.65 42.71 -7.92
N ALA A 128 12.26 42.11 -8.95
CA ALA A 128 11.95 40.76 -9.38
C ALA A 128 11.92 39.79 -8.18
N PRO A 129 10.91 38.90 -8.06
CA PRO A 129 10.75 38.06 -6.89
C PRO A 129 11.99 37.19 -6.70
N ALA A 130 12.64 37.33 -5.54
CA ALA A 130 13.85 36.59 -5.21
C ALA A 130 13.59 35.09 -5.33
N ALA A 131 14.20 34.45 -6.32
CA ALA A 131 14.02 33.04 -6.60
C ALA A 131 14.35 32.23 -5.34
N VAL A 132 13.35 31.51 -4.81
CA VAL A 132 13.55 30.55 -3.72
C VAL A 132 14.67 29.61 -4.17
N PRO A 133 15.78 29.49 -3.43
CA PRO A 133 16.86 28.61 -3.83
C PRO A 133 16.29 27.19 -3.93
N PRO A 134 16.65 26.41 -4.97
CA PRO A 134 16.20 25.03 -5.07
C PRO A 134 16.61 24.28 -3.79
N PRO A 135 15.78 23.32 -3.31
CA PRO A 135 16.12 22.54 -2.13
C PRO A 135 17.50 21.93 -2.30
N PRO A 136 18.34 21.89 -1.24
CA PRO A 136 19.73 21.53 -1.36
C PRO A 136 19.85 20.13 -1.97
N ALA A 137 20.32 20.08 -3.22
CA ALA A 137 20.43 18.84 -3.96
C ALA A 137 21.31 17.87 -3.16
N VAL A 138 20.67 16.84 -2.59
CA VAL A 138 21.31 15.93 -1.65
C VAL A 138 22.55 15.35 -2.33
N LEU A 139 23.73 15.67 -1.79
CA LEU A 139 25.00 15.22 -2.34
C LEU A 139 25.12 13.71 -2.07
N VAL A 140 24.59 12.90 -2.99
CA VAL A 140 24.42 11.44 -2.87
C VAL A 140 25.77 10.70 -2.81
N ARG A 141 26.47 10.84 -1.69
CA ARG A 141 27.51 9.91 -1.26
C ARG A 141 26.80 8.63 -0.83
N ARG A 142 26.66 7.69 -1.77
CA ARG A 142 26.10 6.34 -1.51
C ARG A 142 26.80 5.74 -0.29
N SER A 143 26.12 5.77 0.86
CA SER A 143 26.65 5.23 2.12
C SER A 143 26.76 3.69 2.05
N PRO A 144 27.46 3.04 2.98
CA PRO A 144 27.47 1.58 3.08
C PRO A 144 26.05 0.99 3.22
N LEU A 145 25.15 1.70 3.91
CA LEU A 145 23.76 1.30 4.07
C LEU A 145 22.99 1.37 2.74
N HIS A 146 23.15 2.43 1.94
CA HIS A 146 22.51 2.51 0.62
C HIS A 146 22.97 1.38 -0.31
N ARG A 147 24.25 1.00 -0.28
CA ARG A 147 24.75 -0.18 -1.03
C ARG A 147 24.15 -1.49 -0.51
N LEU A 148 23.97 -1.64 0.80
CA LEU A 148 23.32 -2.82 1.39
C LEU A 148 21.84 -2.92 0.95
N VAL A 149 21.08 -1.83 1.07
CA VAL A 149 19.68 -1.74 0.63
C VAL A 149 19.54 -2.08 -0.86
N GLN A 150 20.38 -1.48 -1.70
CA GLN A 150 20.40 -1.76 -3.14
C GLN A 150 20.74 -3.23 -3.42
N SER A 151 21.77 -3.78 -2.75
CA SER A 151 22.17 -5.18 -2.90
C SER A 151 21.04 -6.15 -2.55
N VAL A 152 20.29 -5.92 -1.46
CA VAL A 152 19.16 -6.79 -1.07
C VAL A 152 18.04 -6.70 -2.09
N LEU A 153 17.62 -5.49 -2.43
CA LEU A 153 16.51 -5.30 -3.37
C LEU A 153 16.84 -5.82 -4.79
N ASP A 154 18.11 -5.77 -5.21
CA ASP A 154 18.62 -6.34 -6.48
C ASP A 154 18.92 -7.84 -6.40
N GLU A 155 19.07 -8.42 -5.21
CA GLU A 155 19.16 -9.87 -4.98
C GLU A 155 17.77 -10.49 -5.17
N TYR A 156 16.78 -10.03 -4.39
CA TYR A 156 15.40 -10.51 -4.46
C TYR A 156 14.78 -10.26 -5.85
N TYR A 157 15.02 -9.11 -6.49
CA TYR A 157 14.49 -8.85 -7.83
C TYR A 157 14.94 -9.86 -8.90
N ARG A 158 16.10 -10.52 -8.71
CA ARG A 158 16.58 -11.60 -9.60
C ARG A 158 15.98 -12.97 -9.28
N ALA A 159 15.33 -13.11 -8.12
CA ALA A 159 14.64 -14.32 -7.66
C ALA A 159 13.11 -14.05 -7.48
N PRO A 160 12.37 -13.82 -8.57
CA PRO A 160 10.94 -13.55 -8.49
C PRO A 160 10.12 -14.77 -8.06
N LEU A 161 8.98 -14.49 -7.42
CA LEU A 161 7.89 -15.44 -7.17
C LEU A 161 7.43 -16.13 -8.46
N ASN A 162 6.74 -17.28 -8.34
CA ASN A 162 6.33 -18.09 -9.49
C ASN A 162 4.88 -18.60 -9.43
N THR A 163 4.17 -18.55 -10.56
CA THR A 163 2.70 -18.72 -10.61
C THR A 163 2.19 -20.13 -10.35
N ARG A 164 3.06 -21.13 -10.13
CA ARG A 164 2.64 -22.46 -9.69
C ARG A 164 2.51 -22.54 -8.17
N ASP A 165 3.46 -21.96 -7.45
CA ASP A 165 3.56 -22.08 -5.98
C ASP A 165 2.99 -20.84 -5.28
N ASP A 166 3.17 -19.66 -5.88
CA ASP A 166 2.74 -18.39 -5.31
C ASP A 166 1.30 -18.03 -5.69
N SER A 167 0.52 -17.64 -4.69
CA SER A 167 -0.86 -17.21 -4.84
C SER A 167 -0.99 -15.78 -5.41
N PRO A 168 -2.17 -15.37 -5.94
CA PRO A 168 -2.43 -13.99 -6.34
C PRO A 168 -2.12 -12.98 -5.22
N TRP A 169 -2.38 -13.33 -3.96
CA TRP A 169 -2.00 -12.55 -2.78
C TRP A 169 -0.49 -12.38 -2.63
N SER A 170 0.28 -13.47 -2.79
CA SER A 170 1.75 -13.45 -2.75
C SER A 170 2.32 -12.57 -3.87
N VAL A 171 1.82 -12.74 -5.10
CA VAL A 171 2.22 -11.96 -6.28
C VAL A 171 1.86 -10.47 -6.14
N LEU A 172 0.80 -10.13 -5.39
CA LEU A 172 0.41 -8.76 -5.09
C LEU A 172 1.32 -8.10 -4.02
N HIS A 173 1.66 -8.81 -2.95
CA HIS A 173 2.62 -8.33 -1.94
C HIS A 173 4.04 -8.23 -2.49
N TRP A 174 4.36 -9.02 -3.51
CA TRP A 174 5.58 -8.87 -4.31
C TRP A 174 5.56 -7.61 -5.18
N SER A 175 4.39 -7.22 -5.73
CA SER A 175 4.35 -6.11 -6.68
C SER A 175 4.63 -4.75 -6.05
N ILE A 176 4.21 -4.50 -4.81
CA ILE A 176 4.43 -3.20 -4.14
C ILE A 176 5.92 -2.83 -4.00
N ALA A 177 6.82 -3.80 -3.80
CA ALA A 177 8.25 -3.53 -3.65
C ALA A 177 8.92 -2.98 -4.92
N TYR A 178 8.39 -3.31 -6.10
CA TYR A 178 9.00 -2.99 -7.41
C TYR A 178 8.06 -2.26 -8.39
N GLY A 179 6.79 -2.06 -8.03
CA GLY A 179 5.75 -1.45 -8.86
C GLY A 179 5.49 -2.22 -10.16
N VAL A 180 5.20 -1.48 -11.23
CA VAL A 180 5.01 -2.01 -12.60
C VAL A 180 6.16 -2.85 -13.15
N ASP A 181 7.35 -2.77 -12.55
CA ASP A 181 8.53 -3.55 -12.93
C ASP A 181 8.65 -4.88 -12.17
N ALA A 182 7.78 -5.16 -11.19
CA ALA A 182 7.73 -6.46 -10.53
C ALA A 182 7.51 -7.59 -11.56
N LYS A 183 8.36 -8.62 -11.50
CA LYS A 183 8.27 -9.81 -12.37
C LYS A 183 7.77 -11.01 -11.58
N VAL A 184 7.04 -11.91 -12.25
CA VAL A 184 6.66 -13.23 -11.75
C VAL A 184 7.03 -14.26 -12.81
N ALA A 185 7.50 -15.44 -12.41
CA ALA A 185 7.87 -16.52 -13.32
C ALA A 185 6.69 -17.48 -13.57
N VAL A 186 6.35 -17.72 -14.84
CA VAL A 186 5.18 -18.53 -15.19
C VAL A 186 5.43 -20.03 -14.96
N GLY A 187 4.64 -20.64 -14.08
CA GLY A 187 4.52 -22.09 -13.87
C GLY A 187 5.69 -22.81 -13.18
N ARG A 188 6.82 -22.13 -12.96
CA ARG A 188 7.99 -22.59 -12.16
C ARG A 188 8.95 -21.42 -11.92
N PRO A 189 9.87 -21.47 -10.93
CA PRO A 189 10.85 -20.40 -10.69
C PRO A 189 11.68 -20.01 -11.92
N ASN A 190 12.12 -21.01 -12.71
CA ASN A 190 12.79 -20.82 -14.00
C ASN A 190 11.80 -20.86 -15.17
N GLY A 191 10.69 -20.14 -15.04
CA GLY A 191 9.64 -19.96 -16.03
C GLY A 191 9.88 -18.74 -16.93
N GLN A 192 8.98 -18.48 -17.88
CA GLN A 192 8.97 -17.19 -18.58
C GLN A 192 8.64 -16.08 -17.57
N GLN A 193 9.45 -15.03 -17.51
CA GLN A 193 9.15 -13.88 -16.67
C GLN A 193 8.13 -12.96 -17.35
N VAL A 194 7.08 -12.59 -16.61
CA VAL A 194 6.03 -11.64 -17.00
C VAL A 194 5.84 -10.60 -15.90
N THR A 195 5.15 -9.49 -16.18
CA THR A 195 4.85 -8.49 -15.14
C THR A 195 3.84 -9.04 -14.15
N ALA A 196 4.14 -8.95 -12.85
CA ALA A 196 3.25 -9.40 -11.78
C ALA A 196 1.87 -8.70 -11.85
N ILE A 197 1.88 -7.39 -12.03
CA ILE A 197 0.67 -6.58 -12.20
C ILE A 197 -0.09 -6.95 -13.47
N GLY A 198 0.60 -7.19 -14.59
CA GLY A 198 -0.05 -7.62 -15.83
C GLY A 198 -0.71 -9.00 -15.71
N TRP A 199 -0.10 -9.92 -14.94
CA TRP A 199 -0.67 -11.24 -14.64
C TRP A 199 -1.96 -11.13 -13.83
N LEU A 200 -1.94 -10.34 -12.74
CA LEU A 200 -3.10 -10.10 -11.88
C LEU A 200 -4.21 -9.32 -12.58
N CYS A 201 -3.88 -8.28 -13.36
CA CYS A 201 -4.85 -7.47 -14.10
C CYS A 201 -5.42 -8.21 -15.33
N CYS A 202 -4.73 -9.20 -15.88
CA CYS A 202 -5.34 -10.13 -16.85
C CYS A 202 -6.12 -11.29 -16.16
N ASN A 203 -6.21 -11.26 -14.83
CA ASN A 203 -6.80 -12.26 -13.96
C ASN A 203 -6.33 -13.70 -14.27
N TYR A 204 -5.05 -13.86 -14.65
CA TYR A 204 -4.48 -15.19 -14.87
C TYR A 204 -4.28 -15.93 -13.54
N PRO A 205 -4.42 -17.27 -13.51
CA PRO A 205 -4.32 -18.03 -12.28
C PRO A 205 -2.89 -18.05 -11.73
N ALA A 206 -2.76 -18.07 -10.41
CA ALA A 206 -1.52 -18.35 -9.69
C ALA A 206 -1.84 -19.28 -8.50
N ALA A 207 -1.03 -20.31 -8.22
CA ALA A 207 -1.36 -21.38 -7.28
C ALA A 207 -2.81 -21.92 -7.40
N GLY A 208 -3.27 -22.10 -8.65
CA GLY A 208 -4.64 -22.54 -8.97
C GLY A 208 -5.77 -21.51 -8.73
N LYS A 209 -5.47 -20.32 -8.22
CA LYS A 209 -6.44 -19.28 -7.83
C LYS A 209 -6.37 -18.05 -8.75
N GLN A 210 -7.50 -17.41 -9.01
CA GLN A 210 -7.58 -16.10 -9.67
C GLN A 210 -7.85 -14.99 -8.65
N MET A 211 -7.38 -13.76 -8.90
CA MET A 211 -7.56 -12.62 -7.97
C MET A 211 -9.02 -12.17 -7.92
N ILE A 212 -9.65 -12.03 -9.09
CA ILE A 212 -11.05 -11.62 -9.23
C ILE A 212 -11.88 -12.86 -9.52
N ASP A 213 -13.02 -13.00 -8.85
CA ASP A 213 -13.96 -14.09 -9.09
C ASP A 213 -14.99 -13.71 -10.15
N VAL A 214 -15.51 -14.68 -10.92
CA VAL A 214 -16.47 -14.42 -12.00
C VAL A 214 -17.63 -15.41 -11.92
N ARG A 215 -18.83 -14.91 -11.60
CA ARG A 215 -20.07 -15.69 -11.49
C ARG A 215 -21.14 -15.08 -12.39
N ASN A 216 -21.71 -15.88 -13.29
CA ASN A 216 -22.82 -15.48 -14.18
C ASN A 216 -22.58 -14.20 -15.00
N GLY A 217 -21.36 -14.01 -15.53
CA GLY A 217 -21.00 -12.83 -16.33
C GLY A 217 -20.86 -11.53 -15.51
N LYS A 218 -20.79 -11.63 -14.18
CA LYS A 218 -20.41 -10.55 -13.27
C LYS A 218 -19.13 -10.93 -12.55
N TRP A 219 -18.28 -9.95 -12.30
CA TRP A 219 -17.07 -10.13 -11.51
C TRP A 219 -17.23 -9.55 -10.10
N ASP A 220 -16.53 -10.13 -9.14
CA ASP A 220 -16.54 -9.71 -7.73
C ASP A 220 -15.18 -9.93 -7.07
N LEU A 221 -14.91 -9.19 -6.00
CA LEU A 221 -13.63 -9.10 -5.33
C LEU A 221 -13.67 -9.83 -3.97
N GLU A 222 -13.80 -11.16 -4.03
CA GLU A 222 -13.94 -12.03 -2.86
C GLU A 222 -12.69 -12.02 -1.95
N ILE A 223 -12.89 -11.82 -0.64
CA ILE A 223 -11.86 -11.99 0.39
C ILE A 223 -11.73 -13.49 0.70
N ALA A 224 -10.58 -14.10 0.40
CA ALA A 224 -10.35 -15.52 0.61
C ALA A 224 -8.85 -15.88 0.66
N PRO A 225 -8.45 -17.02 1.27
CA PRO A 225 -7.05 -17.47 1.31
C PRO A 225 -6.41 -17.55 -0.09
N GLY A 226 -5.31 -16.83 -0.29
CA GLY A 226 -4.59 -16.69 -1.56
C GLY A 226 -5.21 -15.69 -2.55
N ARG A 227 -6.43 -15.20 -2.31
CA ARG A 227 -7.00 -13.97 -2.90
C ARG A 227 -6.65 -12.79 -1.98
N GLN A 228 -7.19 -11.61 -2.25
CA GLN A 228 -7.00 -10.48 -1.33
C GLN A 228 -7.51 -10.82 0.09
N GLY A 229 -6.82 -10.30 1.11
CA GLY A 229 -7.20 -10.49 2.52
C GLY A 229 -8.14 -9.42 3.08
N HIS A 230 -8.30 -8.30 2.37
CA HIS A 230 -9.10 -7.14 2.81
C HIS A 230 -9.80 -6.49 1.61
N ASP A 231 -10.96 -5.87 1.88
CA ASP A 231 -11.69 -5.01 0.95
C ASP A 231 -10.74 -3.98 0.31
N ALA A 232 -10.77 -3.81 -1.01
CA ALA A 232 -9.89 -2.92 -1.80
C ALA A 232 -8.38 -3.15 -1.70
N GLN A 233 -7.88 -4.23 -1.09
CA GLN A 233 -6.43 -4.47 -1.02
C GLN A 233 -5.80 -4.57 -2.42
N PHE A 234 -6.49 -5.18 -3.40
CA PHE A 234 -6.01 -5.21 -4.78
C PHE A 234 -5.83 -3.79 -5.36
N LEU A 235 -6.87 -2.95 -5.31
CA LEU A 235 -6.83 -1.58 -5.83
C LEU A 235 -5.80 -0.70 -5.10
N SER A 236 -5.66 -0.86 -3.79
CA SER A 236 -4.67 -0.16 -2.97
C SER A 236 -3.23 -0.50 -3.35
N MET A 237 -2.95 -1.76 -3.66
CA MET A 237 -1.61 -2.19 -4.06
C MET A 237 -1.29 -1.84 -5.53
N LEU A 238 -2.31 -1.73 -6.40
CA LEU A 238 -2.18 -1.10 -7.73
C LEU A 238 -1.85 0.41 -7.61
N ALA A 239 -2.51 1.13 -6.69
CA ALA A 239 -2.25 2.55 -6.41
C ALA A 239 -0.82 2.79 -5.88
N GLN A 240 -0.37 2.00 -4.90
CA GLN A 240 1.00 2.03 -4.38
C GLN A 240 2.02 1.72 -5.49
N SER A 241 1.69 0.79 -6.39
CA SER A 241 2.50 0.45 -7.58
C SER A 241 2.45 1.48 -8.72
N ARG A 242 1.74 2.61 -8.54
CA ARG A 242 1.50 3.69 -9.52
C ARG A 242 0.85 3.21 -10.84
N VAL A 243 -0.06 2.23 -10.78
CA VAL A 243 -0.81 1.77 -11.95
C VAL A 243 -1.85 2.81 -12.36
N ASN A 244 -1.92 3.14 -13.65
CA ASN A 244 -2.84 4.16 -14.18
C ASN A 244 -4.30 3.67 -14.16
N ARG A 245 -5.27 4.57 -13.94
CA ARG A 245 -6.72 4.24 -13.96
C ARG A 245 -7.20 3.65 -15.30
N ASN A 246 -6.57 4.02 -16.41
CA ASN A 246 -6.85 3.48 -17.74
C ASN A 246 -6.09 2.18 -18.05
N TYR A 247 -5.38 1.57 -17.08
CA TYR A 247 -4.68 0.30 -17.30
C TYR A 247 -5.69 -0.84 -17.47
N LEU A 248 -5.42 -1.73 -18.42
CA LEU A 248 -6.33 -2.79 -18.86
C LEU A 248 -6.58 -3.83 -17.75
N LEU A 249 -7.85 -4.17 -17.54
CA LEU A 249 -8.32 -5.17 -16.60
C LEU A 249 -9.14 -6.22 -17.37
N ARG A 250 -8.56 -7.40 -17.66
CA ARG A 250 -9.28 -8.48 -18.35
C ARG A 250 -9.89 -9.42 -17.33
N VAL A 251 -11.21 -9.55 -17.36
CA VAL A 251 -11.97 -10.35 -16.40
C VAL A 251 -13.21 -10.94 -17.06
N GLY A 252 -13.44 -12.25 -16.92
CA GLY A 252 -14.64 -12.92 -17.46
C GLY A 252 -14.83 -12.84 -18.98
N GLY A 253 -13.77 -12.57 -19.75
CA GLY A 253 -13.85 -12.29 -21.19
C GLY A 253 -14.20 -10.84 -21.54
N GLN A 254 -14.35 -9.96 -20.55
CA GLN A 254 -14.54 -8.52 -20.71
C GLN A 254 -13.18 -7.80 -20.65
N GLU A 255 -13.04 -6.72 -21.43
CA GLU A 255 -11.92 -5.77 -21.34
C GLU A 255 -12.40 -4.51 -20.61
N GLU A 256 -12.17 -4.49 -19.29
CA GLU A 256 -12.43 -3.35 -18.41
C GLU A 256 -11.10 -2.59 -18.16
N THR A 257 -11.11 -1.60 -17.26
CA THR A 257 -9.89 -0.94 -16.77
C THR A 257 -9.90 -0.84 -15.25
N VAL A 258 -8.80 -0.34 -14.67
CA VAL A 258 -8.72 -0.01 -13.23
C VAL A 258 -9.81 1.02 -12.83
N GLU A 259 -10.35 1.81 -13.75
CA GLU A 259 -11.52 2.68 -13.52
C GLU A 259 -12.74 1.92 -12.98
N GLN A 260 -13.08 0.78 -13.57
CA GLN A 260 -14.21 -0.04 -13.14
C GLN A 260 -13.98 -0.64 -11.74
N LEU A 261 -12.70 -0.83 -11.35
CA LEU A 261 -12.30 -1.23 -10.01
C LEU A 261 -12.41 -0.08 -8.99
N ILE A 262 -12.04 1.15 -9.38
CA ILE A 262 -12.27 2.38 -8.60
C ILE A 262 -13.77 2.58 -8.34
N GLU A 263 -14.60 2.45 -9.39
CA GLU A 263 -16.06 2.54 -9.26
C GLU A 263 -16.67 1.37 -8.47
N TYR A 264 -16.09 0.18 -8.51
CA TYR A 264 -16.47 -0.91 -7.60
C TYR A 264 -16.22 -0.53 -6.13
N GLU A 265 -15.02 -0.09 -5.78
CA GLU A 265 -14.68 0.23 -4.38
C GLU A 265 -15.44 1.45 -3.85
N LYS A 266 -15.70 2.46 -4.69
CA LYS A 266 -16.59 3.58 -4.37
C LYS A 266 -18.02 3.11 -4.03
N ARG A 267 -18.55 2.14 -4.78
CA ARG A 267 -19.88 1.55 -4.55
C ARG A 267 -19.95 0.67 -3.31
N THR A 268 -18.86 0.01 -2.90
CA THR A 268 -18.83 -0.92 -1.76
C THR A 268 -18.49 -0.28 -0.40
N CYS A 269 -18.09 0.99 -0.33
CA CYS A 269 -17.88 1.71 0.94
C CYS A 269 -19.10 1.63 1.89
N ARG A 270 -18.92 1.24 3.16
CA ARG A 270 -19.95 1.26 4.22
C ARG A 270 -19.31 1.65 5.55
N ARG A 271 -20.10 2.19 6.49
CA ARG A 271 -19.64 2.49 7.85
C ARG A 271 -19.34 1.25 8.65
N GLY A 272 -18.41 1.34 9.60
CA GLY A 272 -18.05 0.25 10.51
C GLY A 272 -17.28 -0.92 9.88
N GLN A 273 -17.10 -0.94 8.56
CA GLN A 273 -16.11 -1.80 7.91
C GLN A 273 -14.69 -1.25 8.08
N GLU A 274 -13.69 -2.08 7.84
CA GLU A 274 -12.35 -1.57 7.55
C GLU A 274 -12.35 -0.85 6.20
N LEU A 275 -11.90 0.40 6.20
CA LEU A 275 -11.79 1.27 5.03
C LEU A 275 -10.33 1.57 4.67
N THR A 276 -9.35 1.11 5.48
CA THR A 276 -7.88 1.19 5.29
C THR A 276 -7.45 1.21 3.82
N PHE A 277 -7.72 0.15 3.07
CA PHE A 277 -7.23 0.04 1.69
C PHE A 277 -8.05 0.90 0.71
N LYS A 278 -9.36 1.12 0.97
CA LYS A 278 -10.19 2.08 0.21
C LYS A 278 -9.68 3.51 0.39
N LEU A 279 -9.24 3.90 1.59
CA LEU A 279 -8.65 5.21 1.89
C LEU A 279 -7.36 5.44 1.07
N THR A 280 -6.44 4.48 1.06
CA THR A 280 -5.22 4.55 0.22
C THR A 280 -5.56 4.66 -1.27
N ALA A 281 -6.41 3.76 -1.77
CA ALA A 281 -6.78 3.70 -3.18
C ALA A 281 -7.50 4.96 -3.67
N LEU A 282 -8.54 5.40 -2.97
CA LEU A 282 -9.37 6.51 -3.41
C LEU A 282 -8.69 7.87 -3.19
N SER A 283 -7.81 7.99 -2.17
CA SER A 283 -6.87 9.14 -2.10
C SER A 283 -5.97 9.21 -3.33
N HIS A 284 -5.44 8.07 -3.81
CA HIS A 284 -4.56 8.05 -4.99
C HIS A 284 -5.28 8.45 -6.27
N TYR A 285 -6.42 7.81 -6.56
CA TYR A 285 -7.10 7.92 -7.86
C TYR A 285 -8.03 9.13 -7.96
N GLU A 286 -8.75 9.48 -6.90
CA GLU A 286 -9.81 10.49 -6.93
C GLU A 286 -9.40 11.83 -6.29
N GLY A 287 -8.40 11.81 -5.40
CA GLY A 287 -7.90 12.99 -4.68
C GLY A 287 -8.69 13.31 -3.39
N THR A 288 -8.12 14.16 -2.52
CA THR A 288 -8.60 14.24 -1.12
C THR A 288 -9.91 14.99 -0.91
N GLU A 289 -10.40 15.71 -1.93
CA GLU A 289 -11.70 16.39 -1.88
C GLU A 289 -12.84 15.61 -2.54
N ALA A 290 -12.53 14.43 -3.09
CA ALA A 290 -13.48 13.59 -3.84
C ALA A 290 -14.68 13.17 -3.00
N LYS A 291 -15.86 13.19 -3.64
CA LYS A 291 -17.18 12.91 -3.05
C LYS A 291 -17.99 12.03 -4.00
N TRP A 292 -18.67 11.02 -3.49
CA TRP A 292 -19.48 10.10 -4.28
C TRP A 292 -20.69 9.56 -3.52
N LYS A 293 -21.47 8.72 -4.18
CA LYS A 293 -22.54 7.91 -3.58
C LYS A 293 -22.14 6.43 -3.64
N ASN A 294 -22.34 5.70 -2.55
CA ASN A 294 -22.19 4.23 -2.57
C ASN A 294 -23.44 3.56 -3.16
N ALA A 295 -23.45 2.22 -3.24
CA ALA A 295 -24.59 1.45 -3.75
C ALA A 295 -25.90 1.59 -2.93
N ARG A 296 -25.85 2.18 -1.72
CA ARG A 296 -27.01 2.48 -0.87
C ARG A 296 -27.50 3.95 -1.02
N GLY A 297 -26.82 4.77 -1.81
CA GLY A 297 -27.11 6.20 -1.92
C GLY A 297 -26.58 7.03 -0.75
N GLU A 298 -25.79 6.46 0.15
CA GLU A 298 -25.11 7.16 1.24
C GLU A 298 -24.01 8.07 0.67
N SER A 299 -23.86 9.29 1.22
CA SER A 299 -22.79 10.21 0.81
C SER A 299 -21.46 9.78 1.41
N TRP A 300 -20.43 9.68 0.57
CA TRP A 300 -19.06 9.39 0.97
C TRP A 300 -18.07 10.42 0.44
N SER A 301 -16.93 10.57 1.12
CA SER A 301 -15.78 11.35 0.66
C SER A 301 -14.48 10.76 1.21
N VAL A 302 -13.34 11.11 0.60
CA VAL A 302 -12.02 10.68 1.12
C VAL A 302 -11.79 11.19 2.55
N THR A 303 -12.28 12.39 2.87
CA THR A 303 -12.27 12.92 4.23
C THR A 303 -13.09 12.07 5.21
N ASN A 304 -14.24 11.51 4.79
CA ASN A 304 -15.01 10.62 5.67
C ASN A 304 -14.38 9.23 5.83
N LEU A 305 -13.72 8.69 4.78
CA LEU A 305 -12.89 7.49 4.93
C LEU A 305 -11.77 7.72 5.95
N LEU A 306 -11.13 8.90 5.92
CA LEU A 306 -10.12 9.29 6.88
C LEU A 306 -10.69 9.44 8.30
N GLU A 307 -11.89 10.01 8.47
CA GLU A 307 -12.54 10.14 9.78
C GLU A 307 -12.83 8.78 10.45
N GLU A 308 -13.35 7.81 9.70
CA GLU A 308 -13.64 6.46 10.22
C GLU A 308 -12.32 5.74 10.63
N GLU A 309 -11.26 5.83 9.80
CA GLU A 309 -9.94 5.26 10.11
C GLU A 309 -9.18 6.02 11.23
N LEU A 310 -9.49 7.30 11.46
CA LEU A 310 -9.00 8.06 12.60
C LEU A 310 -9.67 7.65 13.91
N ALA A 311 -10.97 7.34 13.88
CA ALA A 311 -11.69 6.79 15.03
C ALA A 311 -11.27 5.34 15.35
N ALA A 312 -10.95 4.55 14.32
CA ALA A 312 -10.59 3.14 14.47
C ALA A 312 -9.27 2.91 15.28
N PRO A 313 -9.22 1.81 16.06
CA PRO A 313 -8.10 1.51 16.96
C PRO A 313 -6.82 1.10 16.22
N VAL A 314 -5.70 1.16 16.96
CA VAL A 314 -4.36 0.74 16.53
C VAL A 314 -3.74 -0.02 17.71
N GLY A 315 -3.66 -1.34 17.58
CA GLY A 315 -3.15 -2.28 18.58
C GLY A 315 -3.20 -3.71 18.06
N ARG A 316 -2.53 -4.66 18.72
CA ARG A 316 -2.38 -6.05 18.22
C ARG A 316 -3.63 -6.93 18.33
N TYR A 317 -4.59 -6.55 19.15
CA TYR A 317 -5.81 -7.31 19.39
C TYR A 317 -6.99 -6.76 18.59
N GLU A 318 -6.93 -5.46 18.26
CA GLU A 318 -8.00 -4.65 17.70
C GLU A 318 -7.82 -4.39 16.20
N ALA A 319 -6.66 -4.72 15.63
CA ALA A 319 -6.37 -4.50 14.21
C ALA A 319 -5.37 -5.53 13.65
N THR A 320 -5.63 -5.97 12.41
CA THR A 320 -4.66 -6.72 11.61
C THR A 320 -3.35 -5.94 11.47
N CYS A 321 -2.24 -6.67 11.45
CA CYS A 321 -0.88 -6.11 11.44
C CYS A 321 -0.64 -4.99 12.48
N GLY A 322 -1.31 -5.04 13.64
CA GLY A 322 -1.20 -4.03 14.69
C GLY A 322 -1.75 -2.64 14.31
N GLY A 323 -2.55 -2.54 13.25
CA GLY A 323 -3.05 -1.28 12.71
C GLY A 323 -2.03 -0.50 11.87
N LEU A 324 -0.93 -1.12 11.45
CA LEU A 324 0.11 -0.44 10.65
C LEU A 324 -0.39 -0.07 9.24
N HIS A 325 -1.20 -0.92 8.59
CA HIS A 325 -1.83 -0.57 7.30
C HIS A 325 -2.77 0.63 7.42
N ARG A 326 -3.53 0.73 8.53
CA ARG A 326 -4.36 1.89 8.88
C ARG A 326 -3.53 3.17 9.05
N LEU A 327 -2.43 3.10 9.80
CA LEU A 327 -1.51 4.25 9.94
C LEU A 327 -0.88 4.65 8.58
N PHE A 328 -0.56 3.68 7.73
CA PHE A 328 -0.09 3.93 6.36
C PHE A 328 -1.15 4.64 5.51
N ALA A 329 -2.40 4.16 5.50
CA ALA A 329 -3.50 4.76 4.75
C ALA A 329 -3.84 6.19 5.20
N ILE A 330 -3.88 6.42 6.52
CA ILE A 330 -4.02 7.75 7.14
C ILE A 330 -2.91 8.69 6.66
N ASN A 331 -1.66 8.21 6.64
CA ASN A 331 -0.54 8.99 6.14
C ASN A 331 -0.58 9.21 4.62
N TYR A 332 -1.08 8.25 3.85
CA TYR A 332 -1.22 8.34 2.39
C TYR A 332 -2.20 9.46 1.99
N ALA A 333 -3.32 9.58 2.73
CA ALA A 333 -4.28 10.66 2.54
C ALA A 333 -3.67 12.05 2.87
N VAL A 334 -2.86 12.16 3.94
CA VAL A 334 -2.17 13.41 4.28
C VAL A 334 -1.10 13.78 3.26
N ASP A 335 -0.28 12.82 2.84
CA ASP A 335 0.76 12.96 1.80
C ASP A 335 0.14 13.38 0.46
N ARG A 336 -0.98 12.76 0.06
CA ARG A 336 -1.76 13.18 -1.11
C ARG A 336 -2.25 14.62 -0.98
N ARG A 337 -2.85 15.00 0.15
CA ARG A 337 -3.39 16.37 0.35
C ARG A 337 -2.30 17.44 0.29
N LEU A 338 -1.10 17.13 0.82
CA LEU A 338 0.08 17.99 0.71
C LEU A 338 0.51 18.17 -0.77
N ARG A 339 0.54 17.10 -1.57
CA ARG A 339 0.86 17.20 -3.02
C ARG A 339 -0.24 17.91 -3.83
N GLU A 340 -1.47 17.92 -3.34
CA GLU A 340 -2.57 18.71 -3.93
C GLU A 340 -2.50 20.21 -3.55
N GLY A 341 -1.56 20.62 -2.68
CA GLY A 341 -1.42 22.00 -2.21
C GLY A 341 -2.53 22.45 -1.26
N LEU A 342 -3.31 21.52 -0.71
CA LEU A 342 -4.51 21.81 0.07
C LEU A 342 -4.20 21.97 1.58
N PRO A 343 -4.99 22.78 2.32
CA PRO A 343 -4.74 23.03 3.73
C PRO A 343 -4.77 21.76 4.59
N ILE A 344 -3.82 21.62 5.52
CA ILE A 344 -3.84 20.53 6.51
C ILE A 344 -4.59 21.01 7.75
N ASP A 345 -5.91 20.84 7.70
CA ASP A 345 -6.91 21.22 8.68
C ASP A 345 -7.77 20.01 9.10
N GLY A 346 -8.74 20.23 9.99
CA GLY A 346 -9.76 19.24 10.37
C GLY A 346 -9.20 17.82 10.63
N PRO A 347 -9.77 16.78 9.98
CA PRO A 347 -9.28 15.40 10.05
C PRO A 347 -7.82 15.22 9.64
N TYR A 348 -7.33 15.91 8.61
CA TYR A 348 -5.92 15.80 8.17
C TYR A 348 -4.93 16.33 9.21
N ARG A 349 -5.33 17.35 9.99
CA ARG A 349 -4.56 17.80 11.17
C ARG A 349 -4.66 16.84 12.34
N ALA A 350 -5.78 16.12 12.51
CA ALA A 350 -5.87 15.03 13.49
C ALA A 350 -5.00 13.83 13.09
N ALA A 351 -4.93 13.51 11.79
CA ALA A 351 -4.05 12.49 11.22
C ALA A 351 -2.57 12.78 11.51
N GLN A 352 -2.08 13.99 11.24
CA GLN A 352 -0.70 14.36 11.58
C GLN A 352 -0.38 14.16 13.08
N ARG A 353 -1.33 14.45 13.99
CA ARG A 353 -1.15 14.18 15.43
C ARG A 353 -1.11 12.68 15.74
N LYS A 354 -2.03 11.87 15.18
CA LYS A 354 -2.05 10.40 15.36
C LYS A 354 -0.72 9.81 14.85
N THR A 355 -0.28 10.20 13.65
CA THR A 355 1.04 9.83 13.08
C THR A 355 2.19 10.14 14.05
N GLN A 356 2.36 11.40 14.47
CA GLN A 356 3.49 11.81 15.31
C GLN A 356 3.53 11.06 16.65
N GLN A 357 2.37 10.83 17.28
CA GLN A 357 2.27 10.07 18.52
C GLN A 357 2.73 8.61 18.34
N TYR A 358 2.30 7.94 17.27
CA TYR A 358 2.70 6.56 16.97
C TYR A 358 4.15 6.46 16.46
N GLN A 359 4.70 7.47 15.77
CA GLN A 359 6.10 7.49 15.32
C GLN A 359 7.03 7.53 16.52
N GLN A 360 6.75 8.41 17.48
CA GLN A 360 7.45 8.43 18.77
C GLN A 360 7.26 7.13 19.54
N ARG A 361 6.09 6.49 19.48
CA ARG A 361 5.82 5.19 20.12
C ARG A 361 6.69 4.08 19.49
N ALA A 362 6.73 3.97 18.17
CA ALA A 362 7.58 3.03 17.44
C ALA A 362 9.06 3.18 17.83
N PHE A 363 9.57 4.40 17.88
CA PHE A 363 10.96 4.67 18.28
C PHE A 363 11.25 4.43 19.78
N ARG A 364 10.27 4.61 20.68
CA ARG A 364 10.40 4.22 22.10
C ARG A 364 10.40 2.70 22.29
N LEU A 365 9.80 1.96 21.36
CA LEU A 365 9.68 0.50 21.39
C LEU A 365 10.68 -0.21 20.44
N GLN A 366 11.66 0.51 19.91
CA GLN A 366 12.71 -0.08 19.08
C GLN A 366 13.71 -0.85 19.96
N ASN A 367 14.05 -2.06 19.52
CA ASN A 367 15.04 -2.91 20.18
C ASN A 367 16.47 -2.43 19.92
N ARG A 368 17.40 -2.85 20.77
CA ARG A 368 18.83 -2.45 20.73
C ARG A 368 19.53 -2.86 19.42
N ASP A 369 19.05 -3.92 18.78
CA ASP A 369 19.52 -4.45 17.51
C ASP A 369 19.01 -3.68 16.27
N GLY A 370 18.08 -2.74 16.46
CA GLY A 370 17.44 -1.96 15.39
C GLY A 370 16.07 -2.48 14.95
N SER A 371 15.69 -3.71 15.32
CA SER A 371 14.34 -4.22 15.08
C SER A 371 13.28 -3.43 15.84
N PHE A 372 12.05 -3.45 15.35
CA PHE A 372 10.90 -2.91 16.07
C PHE A 372 10.22 -4.01 16.88
N SER A 373 9.43 -3.62 17.88
CA SER A 373 8.82 -4.56 18.82
C SER A 373 8.05 -5.69 18.12
N THR A 374 8.25 -6.92 18.59
CA THR A 374 7.46 -8.07 18.13
C THR A 374 6.02 -8.06 18.67
N ALA A 375 5.70 -7.11 19.55
CA ALA A 375 4.35 -6.71 19.97
C ALA A 375 3.81 -5.47 19.20
N TRP A 376 4.26 -5.27 17.96
CA TRP A 376 3.91 -4.14 17.09
C TRP A 376 4.23 -2.77 17.73
N LEU A 377 3.20 -2.01 18.13
CA LEU A 377 3.33 -0.71 18.79
C LEU A 377 2.85 -0.74 20.24
N ASP A 378 2.47 -1.89 20.79
CA ASP A 378 1.76 -1.95 22.07
C ASP A 378 2.70 -1.78 23.27
N ASN A 379 3.63 -2.73 23.41
CA ASN A 379 4.67 -2.78 24.44
C ASN A 379 6.03 -3.12 23.81
N ALA A 380 7.11 -3.04 24.59
CA ALA A 380 8.42 -3.51 24.16
C ALA A 380 8.46 -5.04 24.19
N GLU A 381 8.94 -5.66 23.11
CA GLU A 381 9.07 -7.11 22.96
C GLU A 381 10.14 -7.42 21.90
N ASN A 382 10.93 -8.48 22.12
CA ASN A 382 11.98 -8.90 21.18
C ASN A 382 12.02 -10.43 21.08
N ARG A 383 11.00 -11.03 20.46
CA ARG A 383 10.97 -12.48 20.19
C ARG A 383 12.16 -12.90 19.33
N GLY A 384 12.58 -14.15 19.50
CA GLY A 384 13.75 -14.71 18.81
C GLY A 384 13.48 -15.25 17.40
N ASP A 385 12.22 -15.33 16.96
CA ASP A 385 11.88 -15.94 15.67
C ASP A 385 11.90 -14.92 14.51
N ASP A 386 12.73 -15.20 13.50
CA ASP A 386 12.96 -14.30 12.37
C ASP A 386 11.68 -13.93 11.61
N THR A 387 10.74 -14.87 11.45
CA THR A 387 9.46 -14.61 10.78
C THR A 387 8.64 -13.55 11.48
N ARG A 388 8.46 -13.60 12.82
CA ARG A 388 7.77 -12.53 13.56
C ARG A 388 8.54 -11.23 13.51
N ARG A 389 9.88 -11.28 13.63
CA ARG A 389 10.75 -10.08 13.61
C ARG A 389 10.70 -9.36 12.26
N LEU A 390 10.78 -10.09 11.16
CA LEU A 390 10.60 -9.58 9.79
C LEU A 390 9.19 -9.01 9.63
N THR A 391 8.18 -9.74 10.08
CA THR A 391 6.77 -9.30 10.00
C THR A 391 6.56 -7.96 10.70
N THR A 392 6.89 -7.83 11.99
CA THR A 392 6.62 -6.57 12.71
C THR A 392 7.57 -5.45 12.31
N SER A 393 8.87 -5.74 12.15
CA SER A 393 9.84 -4.72 11.77
C SER A 393 9.67 -4.24 10.34
N GLY A 394 9.20 -5.09 9.42
CA GLY A 394 8.92 -4.75 8.03
C GLY A 394 7.78 -3.73 7.92
N HIS A 395 6.62 -4.03 8.50
CA HIS A 395 5.46 -3.12 8.51
C HIS A 395 5.75 -1.81 9.28
N VAL A 396 6.41 -1.88 10.44
CA VAL A 396 6.75 -0.67 11.21
C VAL A 396 7.77 0.18 10.45
N LEU A 397 8.77 -0.44 9.80
CA LEU A 397 9.71 0.30 8.95
C LEU A 397 9.00 0.91 7.73
N GLU A 398 8.19 0.15 7.00
CA GLU A 398 7.43 0.59 5.82
C GLU A 398 6.64 1.86 6.12
N TRP A 399 5.85 1.83 7.20
CA TRP A 399 5.09 2.99 7.63
C TRP A 399 5.98 4.16 8.06
N LEU A 400 7.09 3.93 8.78
CA LEU A 400 8.01 5.01 9.18
C LEU A 400 8.70 5.66 7.97
N VAL A 401 9.26 4.89 7.04
CA VAL A 401 9.94 5.44 5.85
C VAL A 401 8.97 6.15 4.90
N PHE A 402 7.68 5.79 4.93
CA PHE A 402 6.62 6.52 4.24
C PHE A 402 6.23 7.81 4.97
N SER A 403 6.00 7.75 6.28
CA SER A 403 5.33 8.82 7.05
C SER A 403 6.25 9.88 7.70
N LEU A 404 7.56 9.64 7.78
CA LEU A 404 8.50 10.60 8.39
C LEU A 404 8.80 11.78 7.44
N PRO A 405 9.06 12.99 7.97
CA PRO A 405 9.63 14.10 7.20
C PRO A 405 10.98 13.72 6.55
N GLU A 406 11.37 14.40 5.47
CA GLU A 406 12.63 14.09 4.76
C GLU A 406 13.86 14.34 5.64
N GLU A 407 13.77 15.33 6.51
CA GLU A 407 14.77 15.72 7.52
C GLU A 407 14.88 14.74 8.70
N GLN A 408 14.17 13.61 8.64
CA GLN A 408 14.26 12.51 9.61
C GLN A 408 14.62 11.17 8.94
N LEU A 409 14.91 11.15 7.64
CA LEU A 409 15.32 9.94 6.93
C LEU A 409 16.75 9.48 7.26
N ASP A 410 17.58 10.37 7.82
CA ASP A 410 18.91 10.06 8.35
C ASP A 410 18.93 9.84 9.88
N ASP A 411 17.78 9.85 10.55
CA ASP A 411 17.68 9.64 11.99
C ASP A 411 18.34 8.29 12.39
N PRO A 412 19.32 8.27 13.32
CA PRO A 412 20.03 7.04 13.68
C PRO A 412 19.15 5.88 14.16
N ARG A 413 17.91 6.15 14.60
CA ARG A 413 16.90 5.13 14.95
C ARG A 413 16.29 4.53 13.69
N LEU A 414 15.90 5.35 12.70
CA LEU A 414 15.40 4.87 11.42
C LEU A 414 16.49 4.09 10.67
N LEU A 415 17.71 4.63 10.59
CA LEU A 415 18.83 3.98 9.91
C LEU A 415 19.16 2.60 10.51
N ARG A 416 19.03 2.41 11.83
CA ARG A 416 19.12 1.07 12.44
C ARG A 416 18.01 0.12 12.03
N GLY A 417 16.77 0.62 11.84
CA GLY A 417 15.66 -0.20 11.33
C GLY A 417 15.86 -0.64 9.89
N VAL A 418 16.28 0.29 9.02
CA VAL A 418 16.67 0.01 7.62
C VAL A 418 17.82 -0.99 7.57
N GLN A 419 18.86 -0.77 8.39
CA GLN A 419 20.00 -1.69 8.48
C GLN A 419 19.57 -3.08 9.00
N TYR A 420 18.71 -3.15 10.01
CA TYR A 420 18.23 -4.41 10.56
C TYR A 420 17.48 -5.24 9.50
N ILE A 421 16.50 -4.66 8.81
CA ILE A 421 15.74 -5.35 7.74
C ILE A 421 16.67 -5.77 6.59
N ALA A 422 17.57 -4.88 6.15
CA ALA A 422 18.48 -5.21 5.05
C ALA A 422 19.57 -6.22 5.47
N GLN A 423 19.95 -6.32 6.74
CA GLN A 423 20.81 -7.40 7.23
C GLN A 423 20.05 -8.72 7.38
N LEU A 424 18.78 -8.68 7.81
CA LEU A 424 17.93 -9.85 8.02
C LEU A 424 17.63 -10.61 6.72
N LEU A 425 17.45 -9.88 5.61
CA LEU A 425 17.11 -10.42 4.29
C LEU A 425 18.34 -10.80 3.42
N LYS A 426 19.53 -10.24 3.70
CA LYS A 426 20.69 -10.39 2.80
C LYS A 426 21.13 -11.85 2.65
N GLY A 427 21.26 -12.32 1.41
CA GLY A 427 21.67 -13.68 1.08
C GLY A 427 20.59 -14.73 1.32
N ARG A 428 19.34 -14.31 1.56
CA ARG A 428 18.20 -15.15 1.96
C ARG A 428 17.01 -15.01 1.00
N SER A 429 17.25 -14.55 -0.24
CA SER A 429 16.28 -14.53 -1.34
C SER A 429 15.82 -15.91 -1.84
N GLN A 430 16.32 -17.00 -1.26
CA GLN A 430 15.92 -18.39 -1.53
C GLN A 430 15.29 -19.06 -0.29
N GLU A 431 15.02 -18.30 0.77
CA GLU A 431 14.37 -18.79 1.98
C GLU A 431 12.84 -18.61 1.89
N ASP A 432 12.11 -19.55 2.48
CA ASP A 432 10.65 -19.61 2.49
C ASP A 432 10.06 -18.58 3.47
N TRP A 433 10.17 -17.31 3.10
CA TRP A 433 9.61 -16.19 3.85
C TRP A 433 8.11 -16.08 3.62
N HIS A 434 7.33 -15.91 4.70
CA HIS A 434 5.91 -15.55 4.62
C HIS A 434 5.71 -14.35 3.66
N PRO A 435 5.02 -14.51 2.50
CA PRO A 435 5.16 -13.57 1.39
C PRO A 435 4.77 -12.13 1.69
N GLY A 436 3.75 -11.91 2.52
CA GLY A 436 3.37 -10.56 2.96
C GLY A 436 4.42 -9.89 3.86
N ALA A 437 5.09 -10.66 4.73
CA ALA A 437 6.15 -10.12 5.59
C ALA A 437 7.39 -9.72 4.78
N MET A 438 7.77 -10.55 3.80
CA MET A 438 8.81 -10.23 2.83
C MET A 438 8.42 -9.02 1.97
N GLY A 439 7.20 -8.99 1.43
CA GLY A 439 6.68 -7.91 0.58
C GLY A 439 6.74 -6.55 1.25
N HIS A 440 6.18 -6.42 2.47
CA HIS A 440 6.23 -5.18 3.24
C HIS A 440 7.66 -4.78 3.64
N ALA A 441 8.53 -5.73 3.97
CA ALA A 441 9.94 -5.44 4.29
C ALA A 441 10.74 -4.96 3.06
N LEU A 442 10.54 -5.58 1.88
CA LEU A 442 11.15 -5.12 0.63
C LEU A 442 10.55 -3.77 0.18
N HIS A 443 9.25 -3.55 0.37
CA HIS A 443 8.61 -2.26 0.08
C HIS A 443 9.14 -1.14 0.99
N ALA A 444 9.36 -1.40 2.28
CA ALA A 444 10.05 -0.48 3.18
C ALA A 444 11.46 -0.10 2.69
N LEU A 445 12.26 -1.10 2.30
CA LEU A 445 13.59 -0.83 1.72
C LEU A 445 13.50 -0.04 0.40
N SER A 446 12.48 -0.30 -0.42
CA SER A 446 12.23 0.39 -1.68
C SER A 446 11.83 1.85 -1.48
N ILE A 447 10.88 2.15 -0.58
CA ILE A 447 10.48 3.53 -0.23
C ILE A 447 11.68 4.31 0.33
N TYR A 448 12.48 3.68 1.20
CA TYR A 448 13.70 4.30 1.72
C TYR A 448 14.68 4.64 0.57
N GLU A 449 14.92 3.72 -0.38
CA GLU A 449 15.79 4.00 -1.54
C GLU A 449 15.22 5.16 -2.39
N GLN A 450 13.92 5.15 -2.68
CA GLN A 450 13.23 6.18 -3.46
C GLN A 450 13.42 7.57 -2.84
N ARG A 451 13.11 7.72 -1.54
CA ARG A 451 13.15 9.01 -0.84
C ARG A 451 14.57 9.51 -0.53
N THR A 452 15.56 8.64 -0.38
CA THR A 452 16.94 9.05 -0.04
C THR A 452 17.88 9.16 -1.24
N LEU A 453 17.59 8.48 -2.36
CA LEU A 453 18.42 8.48 -3.57
C LEU A 453 17.73 9.09 -4.80
N GLY A 454 16.45 9.46 -4.71
CA GLY A 454 15.68 9.99 -5.85
C GLY A 454 15.45 8.97 -6.96
N VAL A 455 15.38 7.66 -6.63
CA VAL A 455 15.07 6.63 -7.62
C VAL A 455 13.56 6.49 -7.82
N GLU A 456 13.11 6.37 -9.06
CA GLU A 456 11.70 6.17 -9.36
C GLU A 456 11.27 4.70 -9.18
N PRO A 457 10.06 4.44 -8.64
CA PRO A 457 9.40 3.15 -8.70
C PRO A 457 9.31 2.60 -10.13
N GLY A 458 9.37 1.28 -10.29
CA GLY A 458 9.23 0.65 -11.60
C GLY A 458 10.45 0.78 -12.53
N GLN A 459 11.65 1.06 -12.00
CA GLN A 459 12.87 1.23 -12.83
C GLN A 459 14.05 0.33 -12.40
N ARG A 460 13.82 -0.80 -11.70
CA ARG A 460 14.91 -1.67 -11.20
C ARG A 460 15.61 -2.40 -12.35
N SER A 461 14.86 -2.96 -13.30
CA SER A 461 15.38 -3.54 -14.54
C SER A 461 16.27 -2.55 -15.32
N LEU A 462 15.80 -1.31 -15.48
CA LEU A 462 16.52 -0.25 -16.18
C LEU A 462 17.83 0.16 -15.47
N ARG A 463 17.88 0.11 -14.13
CA ARG A 463 19.11 0.34 -13.37
C ARG A 463 20.07 -0.85 -13.46
N LEU A 464 19.57 -2.08 -13.36
CA LEU A 464 20.38 -3.30 -13.47
C LEU A 464 21.07 -3.40 -14.83
N ALA A 465 20.33 -3.26 -15.93
CA ALA A 465 20.88 -3.29 -17.28
C ALA A 465 22.00 -2.25 -17.52
N LYS A 466 21.88 -1.06 -16.90
CA LYS A 466 22.93 -0.02 -16.96
C LYS A 466 24.20 -0.43 -16.18
N GLY A 467 24.03 -1.02 -14.99
CA GLY A 467 25.17 -1.51 -14.19
C GLY A 467 25.90 -2.67 -14.87
N ASP A 468 25.16 -3.61 -15.44
CA ASP A 468 25.73 -4.74 -16.19
C ASP A 468 26.49 -4.25 -17.44
N THR A 469 25.99 -3.20 -18.12
CA THR A 469 26.67 -2.56 -19.26
C THR A 469 27.98 -1.87 -18.86
N GLN A 470 28.03 -1.18 -17.71
CA GLN A 470 29.27 -0.55 -17.23
C GLN A 470 30.31 -1.61 -16.85
N THR A 471 29.89 -2.71 -16.24
CA THR A 471 30.76 -3.83 -15.83
C THR A 471 31.33 -4.63 -17.02
N GLN A 472 30.85 -4.38 -18.24
CA GLN A 472 31.39 -4.98 -19.49
C GLN A 472 32.31 -4.02 -20.27
N GLN A 473 32.65 -2.87 -19.70
CA GLN A 473 33.53 -1.85 -20.31
C GLN A 473 34.80 -1.57 -19.49
N GLU A 474 35.02 -2.34 -18.42
CA GLU A 474 36.22 -2.36 -17.57
C GLU A 474 36.96 -3.71 -17.70
#